data_AF-A0A537BZ57-F1
#
_entry.id   AF-A0A537BZ57-F1
#
_cell.length_a   1.000
_cell.length_b   1.000
_cell.length_c   1.000
_cell.angle_alpha   90.00
_cell.angle_beta   90.00
_cell.angle_gamma   90.00
#
_symmetry.space_group_name_H-M   'P 1'
#
loop_
_entity.id
_entity.type
_entity.pdbx_description
1 polymer ?
#
loop_
_entity_poly.entity_id
_entity_poly.type
_entity_poly.pdbx_seq_one_letter_code
_entity_poly.pdbx_strand_id
1 'polypeptide(L)'
;MYLSLFMFSGEHRVEYVQRERLYLIRLQSAFRNRLPPGQFPYPFWHDEAKWGVYQATNCILLWVDPKTARIVIGQFTERGEGSAVVASKPLSPKFDGNWMWMDKEGRIQPRVTLFDGLFRQHNPYLPKLDFTYRTLALRMRDAQCENCHMPNNPFPMRRLVIMHTPAHAAGEIGRLMKAVREDRMPLDEAGIEQPLEPGLKRALLESGSAFEALVKAAKEWEAAQRD
;
A
#
# COMPACT_ATOMS: atom_id res chain seq x y z
N MET A 1 -2.43 -6.23 3.28
CA MET A 1 -1.34 -6.05 4.28
C MET A 1 -0.35 -5.03 3.73
N TYR A 2 0.05 -4.04 4.51
CA TYR A 2 1.02 -3.02 4.11
C TYR A 2 2.42 -3.39 4.58
N LEU A 3 3.14 -4.16 3.76
CA LEU A 3 4.47 -4.71 4.09
C LEU A 3 5.50 -3.62 4.46
N SER A 4 5.40 -2.42 3.86
CA SER A 4 6.27 -1.27 4.13
C SER A 4 6.17 -0.74 5.57
N LEU A 5 5.11 -1.09 6.30
CA LEU A 5 4.92 -0.73 7.70
C LEU A 5 5.63 -1.69 8.66
N PHE A 6 6.34 -2.70 8.17
CA PHE A 6 7.08 -3.65 9.00
C PHE A 6 8.60 -3.48 8.84
N MET A 7 9.33 -3.79 9.91
CA MET A 7 10.77 -4.01 9.91
C MET A 7 11.04 -5.51 9.97
N PHE A 8 12.21 -5.92 9.48
CA PHE A 8 12.65 -7.31 9.43
C PHE A 8 14.05 -7.41 10.04
N SER A 9 14.30 -8.44 10.84
CA SER A 9 15.66 -8.70 11.37
C SER A 9 16.60 -9.29 10.32
N GLY A 10 16.04 -9.82 9.22
CA GLY A 10 16.75 -10.67 8.26
C GLY A 10 16.68 -12.16 8.63
N GLU A 11 16.30 -12.49 9.87
CA GLU A 11 16.05 -13.88 10.27
C GLU A 11 14.80 -14.42 9.57
N HIS A 12 14.95 -15.60 8.97
CA HIS A 12 13.87 -16.28 8.29
C HIS A 12 13.98 -17.79 8.41
N ARG A 13 12.83 -18.46 8.28
CA ARG A 13 12.76 -19.91 8.13
C ARG A 13 11.91 -20.26 6.93
N VAL A 14 12.26 -21.35 6.27
CA VAL A 14 11.51 -21.89 5.14
C VAL A 14 11.17 -23.33 5.46
N GLU A 15 9.89 -23.67 5.40
CA GLU A 15 9.41 -25.04 5.59
C GLU A 15 8.48 -25.43 4.45
N TYR A 16 8.52 -26.69 4.02
CA TYR A 16 7.51 -27.20 3.08
C TYR A 16 6.34 -27.79 3.87
N VAL A 17 5.17 -27.18 3.72
CA VAL A 17 3.96 -27.60 4.43
C VAL A 17 3.21 -28.59 3.55
N GLN A 18 3.41 -29.89 3.81
CA GLN A 18 2.87 -31.00 3.01
C GLN A 18 1.35 -30.91 2.77
N ARG A 19 0.59 -30.56 3.82
CA ARG A 19 -0.87 -30.42 3.74
C ARG A 19 -1.29 -29.37 2.72
N GLU A 20 -0.62 -28.22 2.72
CA GLU A 20 -0.94 -27.11 1.83
C GLU A 20 -0.23 -27.23 0.47
N ARG A 21 0.77 -28.12 0.37
CA ARG A 21 1.66 -28.30 -0.78
C ARG A 21 2.41 -27.02 -1.19
N LEU A 22 2.67 -26.16 -0.22
CA LEU A 22 3.33 -24.86 -0.40
C LEU A 22 4.58 -24.76 0.50
N TYR A 23 5.54 -23.94 0.09
CA TYR A 23 6.56 -23.47 1.01
C TYR A 23 6.00 -22.34 1.87
N LEU A 24 6.25 -22.38 3.17
CA LEU A 24 5.98 -21.29 4.09
C LEU A 24 7.31 -20.63 4.49
N ILE A 25 7.45 -19.36 4.12
CA ILE A 25 8.54 -18.50 4.59
C ILE A 25 8.01 -17.70 5.78
N ARG A 26 8.71 -17.81 6.91
CA ARG A 26 8.45 -17.03 8.13
C ARG A 26 9.54 -15.98 8.26
N LEU A 27 9.15 -14.71 8.28
CA LEU A 27 10.06 -13.58 8.45
C LEU A 27 9.81 -12.98 9.82
N GLN A 28 10.84 -12.97 10.68
CA GLN A 28 10.74 -12.27 11.95
C GLN A 28 10.60 -10.77 11.69
N SER A 29 9.59 -10.16 12.30
CA SER A 29 9.20 -8.80 11.96
C SER A 29 8.75 -8.00 13.18
N ALA A 30 8.66 -6.68 13.02
CA ALA A 30 8.01 -5.79 13.98
C ALA A 30 7.30 -4.66 13.23
N PHE A 31 6.11 -4.28 13.70
CA PHE A 31 5.38 -3.17 13.13
C PHE A 31 6.03 -1.82 13.49
N ARG A 32 6.11 -0.91 12.52
CA ARG A 32 6.70 0.43 12.67
C ARG A 32 5.70 1.40 13.29
N ASN A 33 5.25 1.12 14.51
CA ASN A 33 4.22 1.91 15.21
C ASN A 33 4.64 3.36 15.56
N ARG A 34 5.91 3.72 15.35
CA ARG A 34 6.48 5.06 15.58
C ARG A 34 6.78 5.84 14.31
N LEU A 35 6.29 5.38 13.15
CA LEU A 35 6.37 6.22 11.96
C LEU A 35 5.68 7.56 12.21
N PRO A 36 6.17 8.65 11.60
CA PRO A 36 5.41 9.89 11.55
C PRO A 36 3.99 9.60 11.05
N PRO A 37 2.94 10.18 11.65
CA PRO A 37 1.55 9.95 11.26
C PRO A 37 1.30 9.99 9.74
N GLY A 38 1.94 10.92 9.01
CA GLY A 38 1.81 11.04 7.55
C GLY A 38 2.45 9.92 6.72
N GLN A 39 3.27 9.06 7.31
CA GLN A 39 3.85 7.90 6.61
C GLN A 39 2.94 6.66 6.66
N PHE A 40 1.86 6.71 7.44
CA PHE A 40 0.81 5.70 7.38
C PHE A 40 -0.14 6.02 6.22
N PRO A 41 -0.75 5.01 5.58
CA PRO A 41 -1.54 5.23 4.38
C PRO A 41 -2.88 5.95 4.58
N TYR A 42 -3.30 6.08 5.82
CA TYR A 42 -4.45 6.83 6.32
C TYR A 42 -4.24 6.91 7.85
N PRO A 43 -5.11 7.57 8.64
CA PRO A 43 -5.15 7.41 10.10
C PRO A 43 -5.30 5.93 10.49
N PHE A 44 -4.19 5.21 10.54
CA PHE A 44 -4.18 3.75 10.59
C PHE A 44 -4.76 3.22 11.90
N TRP A 45 -4.72 4.09 12.90
CA TRP A 45 -5.25 3.97 14.25
C TRP A 45 -6.74 4.36 14.39
N HIS A 46 -7.48 4.61 13.32
CA HIS A 46 -8.94 4.86 13.43
C HIS A 46 -9.73 3.65 13.97
N ASP A 47 -9.16 2.45 13.82
CA ASP A 47 -9.69 1.21 14.37
C ASP A 47 -8.65 0.67 15.36
N GLU A 48 -9.00 0.74 16.65
CA GLU A 48 -8.11 0.32 17.75
C GLU A 48 -7.83 -1.18 17.72
N ALA A 49 -8.81 -2.01 17.37
CA ALA A 49 -8.63 -3.45 17.27
C ALA A 49 -7.65 -3.77 16.15
N LYS A 50 -7.85 -3.19 14.96
CA LYS A 50 -6.93 -3.34 13.83
C LYS A 50 -5.53 -2.87 14.18
N TRP A 51 -5.40 -1.69 14.80
CA TRP A 51 -4.12 -1.15 15.24
C TRP A 51 -3.40 -2.11 16.21
N GLY A 52 -4.15 -2.66 17.18
CA GLY A 52 -3.66 -3.64 18.14
C GLY A 52 -3.06 -4.87 17.47
N VAL A 53 -3.74 -5.47 16.48
CA VAL A 53 -3.24 -6.66 15.77
C VAL A 53 -1.94 -6.34 15.01
N TYR A 54 -1.84 -5.17 14.36
CA TYR A 54 -0.59 -4.76 13.71
C TYR A 54 0.54 -4.58 14.73
N GLN A 55 0.27 -3.90 15.83
CA GLN A 55 1.26 -3.63 16.86
C GLN A 55 1.76 -4.89 17.58
N ALA A 56 0.89 -5.90 17.73
CA ALA A 56 1.25 -7.20 18.30
C ALA A 56 2.04 -8.11 17.33
N THR A 57 2.14 -7.74 16.05
CA THR A 57 2.79 -8.59 15.04
C THR A 57 4.27 -8.79 15.34
N ASN A 58 4.70 -10.05 15.36
CA ASN A 58 6.11 -10.44 15.44
C ASN A 58 6.59 -11.26 14.22
N CYS A 59 5.70 -11.65 13.30
CA CYS A 59 6.07 -12.48 12.16
C CYS A 59 5.20 -12.20 10.92
N ILE A 60 5.86 -12.13 9.75
CA ILE A 60 5.22 -12.16 8.44
C ILE A 60 5.33 -13.56 7.86
N LEU A 61 4.21 -14.08 7.34
CA LEU A 61 4.09 -15.39 6.72
C LEU A 61 3.88 -15.20 5.21
N LEU A 62 4.76 -15.79 4.40
CA LEU A 62 4.65 -15.79 2.95
C LEU A 62 4.55 -17.22 2.44
N TRP A 63 3.42 -17.56 1.84
CA TRP A 63 3.20 -18.86 1.23
C TRP A 63 3.61 -18.81 -0.23
N VAL A 64 4.50 -19.71 -0.64
CA VAL A 64 5.12 -19.74 -1.97
C VAL A 64 4.75 -21.03 -2.68
N ASP A 65 4.25 -20.89 -3.90
CA ASP A 65 4.00 -22.01 -4.78
C ASP A 65 5.33 -22.59 -5.30
N PRO A 66 5.63 -23.88 -5.03
CA PRO A 66 6.89 -24.49 -5.45
C PRO A 66 7.07 -24.57 -6.97
N LYS A 67 6.00 -24.54 -7.75
CA LYS A 67 6.05 -24.65 -9.22
C LYS A 67 6.39 -23.33 -9.89
N THR A 68 5.87 -22.23 -9.34
CA THR A 68 5.98 -20.89 -9.93
C THR A 68 6.96 -19.98 -9.20
N ALA A 69 7.41 -20.39 -8.01
CA ALA A 69 8.21 -19.57 -7.09
C ALA A 69 7.55 -18.23 -6.74
N ARG A 70 6.22 -18.13 -6.82
CA ARG A 70 5.46 -16.92 -6.52
C ARG A 70 4.84 -16.99 -5.13
N ILE A 71 4.82 -15.85 -4.44
CA ILE A 71 4.04 -15.68 -3.21
C ILE A 71 2.57 -15.66 -3.60
N VAL A 72 1.79 -16.60 -3.05
CA VAL A 72 0.34 -16.73 -3.30
C VAL A 72 -0.49 -16.18 -2.14
N ILE A 73 0.04 -16.20 -0.91
CA ILE A 73 -0.62 -15.66 0.29
C ILE A 73 0.42 -14.93 1.14
N GLY A 74 0.07 -13.73 1.60
CA GLY A 74 0.84 -12.97 2.58
C GLY A 74 -0.01 -12.67 3.81
N GLN A 75 0.48 -13.04 4.98
CA GLN A 75 -0.18 -12.88 6.27
C GLN A 75 0.79 -12.33 7.32
N PHE A 76 0.25 -11.85 8.43
CA PHE A 76 1.03 -11.44 9.60
C PHE A 76 0.42 -12.04 10.86
N THR A 77 1.23 -12.26 11.88
CA THR A 77 0.79 -12.87 13.14
C THR A 77 1.63 -12.39 14.33
N GLU A 78 1.03 -12.43 15.51
CA GLU A 78 1.67 -12.25 16.83
C GLU A 78 2.27 -13.57 17.37
N ARG A 79 2.01 -14.70 16.69
CA ARG A 79 2.40 -16.05 17.13
C ARG A 79 3.66 -16.58 16.44
N GLY A 80 4.53 -15.68 15.99
CA GLY A 80 5.87 -16.04 15.52
C GLY A 80 6.74 -16.60 16.64
N GLU A 81 7.69 -17.44 16.27
CA GLU A 81 8.74 -17.89 17.19
C GLU A 81 9.75 -16.74 17.43
N GLY A 82 10.14 -16.52 18.68
CA GLY A 82 11.07 -15.47 19.09
C GLY A 82 10.41 -14.14 19.47
N SER A 83 11.21 -13.24 20.08
CA SER A 83 10.76 -11.87 20.38
C SER A 83 10.63 -11.05 19.10
N ALA A 84 9.76 -10.04 19.09
CA ALA A 84 9.69 -9.09 17.99
C ALA A 84 11.06 -8.45 17.74
N VAL A 85 11.36 -8.11 16.47
CA VAL A 85 12.65 -7.53 16.04
C VAL A 85 13.06 -6.32 16.89
N VAL A 86 12.08 -5.55 17.39
CA VAL A 86 12.28 -4.48 18.35
C VAL A 86 11.15 -4.52 19.37
N ALA A 87 11.47 -4.38 20.67
CA ALA A 87 10.49 -4.08 21.69
C ALA A 87 9.94 -2.67 21.46
N SER A 88 8.84 -2.56 20.71
CA SER A 88 8.13 -1.30 20.57
C SER A 88 7.21 -1.13 21.79
N LYS A 89 7.32 0.02 22.47
CA LYS A 89 6.30 0.35 23.48
C LYS A 89 4.96 0.47 22.75
N PRO A 90 3.88 -0.13 23.30
CA PRO A 90 2.54 0.08 22.76
C PRO A 90 2.23 1.56 22.63
N LEU A 91 1.78 1.97 21.45
CA LEU A 91 1.23 3.29 21.17
C LEU A 91 -0.26 3.09 20.88
N SER A 92 -1.12 4.03 21.28
CA SER A 92 -2.51 4.07 20.82
C SER A 92 -2.89 5.53 20.54
N PRO A 93 -2.67 6.02 19.31
CA PRO A 93 -3.11 7.36 18.95
C PRO A 93 -4.63 7.39 18.93
N LYS A 94 -5.23 8.43 19.51
CA LYS A 94 -6.68 8.63 19.39
C LYS A 94 -7.02 9.14 18.00
N PHE A 95 -8.04 8.56 17.39
CA PHE A 95 -8.66 9.11 16.19
C PHE A 95 -9.77 10.08 16.61
N ASP A 96 -9.68 11.31 16.11
CA ASP A 96 -10.59 12.41 16.43
C ASP A 96 -11.79 12.49 15.48
N GLY A 97 -11.95 11.48 14.61
CA GLY A 97 -12.98 11.45 13.56
C GLY A 97 -12.54 12.11 12.25
N ASN A 98 -11.39 12.79 12.22
CA ASN A 98 -10.93 13.49 11.03
C ASN A 98 -9.90 12.68 10.25
N TRP A 99 -10.21 12.40 8.99
CA TRP A 99 -9.29 11.71 8.08
C TRP A 99 -8.08 12.57 7.67
N MET A 100 -8.16 13.89 7.91
CA MET A 100 -7.06 14.85 7.82
C MET A 100 -6.86 15.50 9.19
N TRP A 101 -5.62 15.68 9.64
CA TRP A 101 -5.31 16.27 10.95
C TRP A 101 -4.15 17.27 10.84
N MET A 102 -3.91 18.07 11.88
CA MET A 102 -2.73 18.93 11.96
C MET A 102 -1.66 18.23 12.79
N ASP A 103 -0.41 18.18 12.32
CA ASP A 103 0.71 17.78 13.18
C ASP A 103 1.03 18.87 14.22
N LYS A 104 1.95 18.52 15.14
CA LYS A 104 2.42 19.44 16.19
C LYS A 104 3.14 20.67 15.65
N GLU A 105 3.55 20.66 14.37
CA GLU A 105 4.13 21.79 13.65
C GLU A 105 3.08 22.61 12.86
N GLY A 106 1.78 22.29 13.00
CA GLY A 106 0.70 22.97 12.31
C GLY A 106 0.62 22.67 10.82
N ARG A 107 1.12 21.51 10.36
CA ARG A 107 1.00 21.07 8.96
C ARG A 107 -0.14 20.08 8.82
N ILE A 108 -0.90 20.21 7.73
CA ILE A 108 -1.95 19.24 7.38
C ILE A 108 -1.33 17.88 7.09
N GLN A 109 -1.97 16.86 7.66
CA GLN A 109 -1.64 15.46 7.59
C GLN A 109 -2.87 14.65 7.07
N PRO A 110 -2.69 13.47 6.46
CA PRO A 110 -1.40 12.85 6.17
C PRO A 110 -0.60 13.75 5.24
N ARG A 111 0.65 14.03 5.61
CA ARG A 111 1.53 14.79 4.73
C ARG A 111 1.60 14.00 3.44
N VAL A 112 1.60 14.69 2.32
CA VAL A 112 1.88 14.06 1.05
C VAL A 112 3.38 13.70 1.07
N THR A 113 3.74 12.60 1.74
CA THR A 113 5.09 12.02 1.77
C THR A 113 5.23 11.22 0.50
N LEU A 114 5.31 11.94 -0.62
CA LEU A 114 5.31 11.36 -1.94
C LEU A 114 6.58 10.55 -2.12
N PHE A 115 6.42 9.23 -1.96
CA PHE A 115 7.46 8.23 -2.17
C PHE A 115 8.58 8.22 -1.11
N ASP A 116 8.41 8.89 0.02
CA ASP A 116 9.33 8.77 1.16
C ASP A 116 9.44 7.29 1.59
N GLY A 117 10.67 6.80 1.69
CA GLY A 117 10.94 5.41 2.01
C GLY A 117 10.67 4.41 0.87
N LEU A 118 10.17 4.87 -0.29
CA LEU A 118 10.06 4.07 -1.51
C LEU A 118 11.25 4.32 -2.47
N PHE A 119 11.70 5.57 -2.58
CA PHE A 119 12.86 5.97 -3.39
C PHE A 119 13.90 6.71 -2.54
N ARG A 120 15.17 6.70 -2.97
CA ARG A 120 16.23 7.52 -2.37
C ARG A 120 15.91 9.00 -2.57
N GLN A 121 16.29 9.83 -1.59
CA GLN A 121 16.02 11.28 -1.63
C GLN A 121 16.62 12.01 -2.86
N HIS A 122 17.69 11.48 -3.44
CA HIS A 122 18.35 12.03 -4.62
C HIS A 122 17.92 11.37 -5.94
N ASN A 123 16.87 10.56 -5.92
CA ASN A 123 16.30 10.00 -7.14
C ASN A 123 15.75 11.15 -8.01
N PRO A 124 16.28 11.36 -9.23
CA PRO A 124 15.99 12.55 -10.04
C PRO A 124 14.54 12.59 -10.55
N TYR A 125 13.81 11.48 -10.44
CA TYR A 125 12.42 11.38 -10.88
C TYR A 125 11.42 11.85 -9.84
N LEU A 126 11.82 12.04 -8.57
CA LEU A 126 10.92 12.39 -7.47
C LEU A 126 10.03 13.62 -7.73
N PRO A 127 10.56 14.77 -8.22
CA PRO A 127 9.71 15.93 -8.49
C PRO A 127 8.65 15.68 -9.55
N LYS A 128 8.99 14.94 -10.61
CA LYS A 128 8.05 14.60 -11.69
C LYS A 128 7.02 13.56 -11.23
N LEU A 129 7.44 12.60 -10.40
CA LEU A 129 6.57 11.60 -9.79
C LEU A 129 5.52 12.25 -8.89
N ASP A 130 5.90 13.24 -8.09
CA ASP A 130 4.96 14.01 -7.28
C ASP A 130 3.89 14.66 -8.17
N PHE A 131 4.33 15.46 -9.15
CA PHE A 131 3.44 16.16 -10.05
C PHE A 131 2.45 15.21 -10.73
N THR A 132 2.96 14.13 -11.34
CA THR A 132 2.13 13.16 -12.08
C THR A 132 1.19 12.37 -11.18
N TYR A 133 1.61 12.02 -9.96
CA TYR A 133 0.70 11.43 -8.98
C TYR A 133 -0.44 12.38 -8.60
N ARG A 134 -0.14 13.67 -8.33
CA ARG A 134 -1.20 14.65 -8.00
C ARG A 134 -2.19 14.81 -9.14
N THR A 135 -1.70 14.87 -10.38
CA THR A 135 -2.57 14.89 -11.56
C THR A 135 -3.45 13.64 -11.63
N LEU A 136 -2.88 12.45 -11.42
CA LEU A 136 -3.63 11.20 -11.38
C LEU A 136 -4.67 11.19 -10.24
N ALA A 137 -4.31 11.66 -9.05
CA ALA A 137 -5.21 11.74 -7.90
C ALA A 137 -6.44 12.61 -8.18
N LEU A 138 -6.26 13.74 -8.87
CA LEU A 138 -7.37 14.57 -9.32
C LEU A 138 -8.25 13.82 -10.33
N ARG A 139 -7.66 13.11 -11.30
CA ARG A 139 -8.44 12.32 -12.27
C ARG A 139 -9.20 11.16 -11.63
N MET A 140 -8.64 10.51 -10.61
CA MET A 140 -9.34 9.48 -9.85
C MET A 140 -10.52 10.06 -9.07
N ARG A 141 -10.41 11.30 -8.58
CA ARG A 141 -11.51 12.01 -7.94
C ARG A 141 -12.60 12.38 -8.94
N ASP A 142 -12.23 12.95 -10.08
CA ASP A 142 -13.16 13.26 -11.18
C ASP A 142 -13.93 12.00 -11.62
N ALA A 143 -13.23 10.85 -11.68
CA ALA A 143 -13.80 9.54 -11.99
C ALA A 143 -14.43 8.80 -10.80
N GLN A 144 -14.59 9.47 -9.65
CA GLN A 144 -15.26 8.96 -8.45
C GLN A 144 -14.72 7.61 -7.94
N CYS A 145 -13.43 7.33 -8.16
CA CYS A 145 -12.81 6.08 -7.71
C CYS A 145 -12.88 5.91 -6.18
N GLU A 146 -12.93 7.03 -5.44
CA GLU A 146 -12.98 7.04 -3.98
C GLU A 146 -14.28 6.44 -3.40
N ASN A 147 -15.37 6.35 -4.19
CA ASN A 147 -16.64 5.74 -3.75
C ASN A 147 -16.49 4.24 -3.44
N CYS A 148 -15.67 3.54 -4.23
CA CYS A 148 -15.36 2.12 -4.02
C CYS A 148 -14.05 1.93 -3.25
N HIS A 149 -13.09 2.84 -3.43
CA HIS A 149 -11.72 2.73 -2.90
C HIS A 149 -11.52 3.51 -1.59
N MET A 150 -12.42 3.31 -0.62
CA MET A 150 -12.38 3.96 0.70
C MET A 150 -12.18 2.95 1.85
N PRO A 151 -11.59 3.37 2.99
CA PRO A 151 -11.20 2.48 4.09
C PRO A 151 -12.29 1.55 4.63
N ASN A 152 -13.54 2.00 4.63
CA ASN A 152 -14.71 1.22 5.08
C ASN A 152 -15.17 0.13 4.09
N ASN A 153 -14.57 0.04 2.90
CA ASN A 153 -14.78 -1.02 1.91
C ASN A 153 -16.27 -1.37 1.63
N PRO A 154 -17.06 -0.43 1.09
CA PRO A 154 -18.50 -0.62 0.93
C PRO A 154 -18.90 -1.74 -0.05
N PHE A 155 -18.00 -2.17 -0.93
CA PHE A 155 -18.22 -3.20 -1.96
C PHE A 155 -17.48 -4.52 -1.68
N PRO A 156 -17.43 -4.98 -0.41
CA PRO A 156 -16.59 -6.06 0.13
C PRO A 156 -15.36 -6.51 -0.70
N MET A 157 -14.56 -5.55 -1.20
CA MET A 157 -13.47 -5.88 -2.12
C MET A 157 -12.39 -6.68 -1.38
N ARG A 158 -11.98 -7.80 -1.96
CA ARG A 158 -10.88 -8.64 -1.41
C ARG A 158 -9.55 -7.89 -1.30
N ARG A 159 -9.35 -6.87 -2.15
CA ARG A 159 -8.14 -6.05 -2.17
C ARG A 159 -8.53 -4.58 -2.25
N LEU A 160 -8.55 -3.92 -1.09
CA LEU A 160 -8.78 -2.48 -1.03
C LEU A 160 -7.50 -1.74 -1.40
N VAL A 161 -7.48 -1.15 -2.59
CA VAL A 161 -6.40 -0.26 -3.01
C VAL A 161 -6.77 1.16 -2.59
N ILE A 162 -6.08 1.67 -1.57
CA ILE A 162 -6.22 3.05 -1.10
C ILE A 162 -5.26 3.91 -1.95
N MET A 163 -5.77 4.39 -3.08
CA MET A 163 -5.01 5.19 -4.06
C MET A 163 -4.73 6.63 -3.60
N HIS A 164 -5.19 6.98 -2.40
CA HIS A 164 -4.96 8.26 -1.71
C HIS A 164 -3.50 8.46 -1.29
N THR A 165 -2.69 7.40 -1.37
CA THR A 165 -1.27 7.46 -1.00
C THR A 165 -0.37 7.23 -2.22
N PRO A 166 0.66 8.06 -2.41
CA PRO A 166 1.59 7.94 -3.53
C PRO A 166 2.28 6.58 -3.61
N ALA A 167 2.71 6.04 -2.46
CA ALA A 167 3.41 4.77 -2.40
C ALA A 167 2.52 3.58 -2.83
N HIS A 168 1.25 3.56 -2.41
CA HIS A 168 0.32 2.53 -2.88
C HIS A 168 -0.05 2.71 -4.34
N ALA A 169 -0.26 3.95 -4.77
CA ALA A 169 -0.51 4.23 -6.18
C ALA A 169 0.66 3.73 -7.04
N ALA A 170 1.92 3.99 -6.67
CA ALA A 170 3.08 3.48 -7.39
C ALA A 170 3.22 1.93 -7.33
N GLY A 171 2.73 1.30 -6.27
CA GLY A 171 2.70 -0.16 -6.15
C GLY A 171 1.61 -0.82 -7.00
N GLU A 172 0.48 -0.15 -7.18
CA GLU A 172 -0.72 -0.72 -7.82
C GLU A 172 -1.05 -0.09 -9.19
N ILE A 173 -0.27 0.90 -9.66
CA ILE A 173 -0.57 1.66 -10.89
C ILE A 173 -0.78 0.75 -12.10
N GLY A 174 0.07 -0.27 -12.31
CA GLY A 174 -0.10 -1.17 -13.45
C GLY A 174 -1.41 -1.98 -13.39
N ARG A 175 -1.87 -2.32 -12.17
CA ARG A 175 -3.16 -2.98 -11.98
C ARG A 175 -4.31 -2.01 -12.23
N LEU A 176 -4.25 -0.79 -11.68
CA LEU A 176 -5.24 0.25 -11.96
C LEU A 176 -5.36 0.46 -13.47
N MET A 177 -4.24 0.66 -14.16
CA MET A 177 -4.26 0.95 -15.59
C MET A 177 -4.81 -0.22 -16.40
N LYS A 178 -4.50 -1.46 -16.03
CA LYS A 178 -5.12 -2.63 -16.64
C LYS A 178 -6.65 -2.62 -16.46
N ALA A 179 -7.15 -2.38 -15.25
CA ALA A 179 -8.59 -2.38 -14.98
C ALA A 179 -9.33 -1.26 -15.74
N VAL A 180 -8.76 -0.06 -15.83
CA VAL A 180 -9.32 1.06 -16.60
C VAL A 180 -9.31 0.75 -18.11
N ARG A 181 -8.24 0.14 -18.65
CA ARG A 181 -8.17 -0.25 -20.07
C ARG A 181 -9.23 -1.29 -20.41
N GLU A 182 -9.46 -2.25 -19.51
CA GLU A 182 -10.38 -3.38 -19.67
C GLU A 182 -11.85 -3.07 -19.29
N ASP A 183 -12.20 -1.83 -18.95
CA ASP A 183 -13.57 -1.41 -18.56
C ASP A 183 -14.13 -2.15 -17.35
N ARG A 184 -13.25 -2.47 -16.39
CA ARG A 184 -13.59 -3.29 -15.23
C ARG A 184 -13.99 -2.50 -13.98
N MET A 185 -14.04 -1.17 -14.08
CA MET A 185 -14.34 -0.26 -12.96
C MET A 185 -15.01 1.02 -13.52
N PRO A 186 -15.94 1.64 -12.77
CA PRO A 186 -16.37 1.29 -11.41
C PRO A 186 -17.32 0.07 -11.35
N LEU A 187 -17.68 -0.36 -10.14
CA LEU A 187 -18.76 -1.32 -9.91
C LEU A 187 -20.06 -0.56 -9.60
N ASP A 188 -21.20 -1.03 -10.09
CA ASP A 188 -22.51 -0.53 -9.67
C ASP A 188 -22.98 -1.15 -8.33
N GLU A 189 -24.18 -0.80 -7.88
CA GLU A 189 -24.77 -1.29 -6.63
C GLU A 189 -24.96 -2.81 -6.61
N ALA A 190 -25.08 -3.45 -7.78
CA ALA A 190 -25.16 -4.91 -7.93
C ALA A 190 -23.77 -5.57 -8.04
N GLY A 191 -22.68 -4.78 -8.01
CA GLY A 191 -21.31 -5.24 -8.15
C GLY A 191 -20.91 -5.56 -9.59
N ILE A 192 -21.64 -5.05 -10.59
CA ILE A 192 -21.36 -5.29 -12.00
C ILE A 192 -20.35 -4.25 -12.50
N GLU A 193 -19.35 -4.71 -13.25
CA GLU A 193 -18.33 -3.86 -13.88
C GLU A 193 -19.00 -2.94 -14.91
N GLN A 194 -18.80 -1.63 -14.77
CA GLN A 194 -19.31 -0.61 -15.67
C GLN A 194 -18.15 0.14 -16.33
N PRO A 195 -18.26 0.48 -17.63
CA PRO A 195 -17.27 1.33 -18.27
C PRO A 195 -17.33 2.74 -17.70
N LEU A 196 -16.15 3.37 -17.58
CA LEU A 196 -16.07 4.80 -17.28
C LEU A 196 -16.61 5.63 -18.44
N GLU A 197 -17.13 6.82 -18.13
CA GLU A 197 -17.43 7.82 -19.14
C GLU A 197 -16.19 8.05 -20.04
N PRO A 198 -16.33 8.06 -21.38
CA PRO A 198 -15.19 8.09 -22.30
C PRO A 198 -14.17 9.21 -22.07
N GLY A 199 -14.60 10.42 -21.71
CA GLY A 199 -13.74 11.55 -21.36
C GLY A 199 -12.93 11.30 -20.09
N LEU A 200 -13.59 10.83 -19.03
CA LEU A 200 -12.95 10.46 -17.75
C LEU A 200 -11.97 9.30 -17.95
N LYS A 201 -12.36 8.27 -18.71
CA LYS A 201 -11.49 7.14 -19.06
C LYS A 201 -10.22 7.64 -19.76
N ARG A 202 -10.36 8.51 -20.76
CA ARG A 202 -9.21 9.06 -21.50
C ARG A 202 -8.27 9.84 -20.58
N ALA A 203 -8.82 10.72 -19.74
CA ALA A 203 -8.02 11.54 -18.81
C ALA A 203 -7.29 10.67 -17.77
N LEU A 204 -7.93 9.62 -17.27
CA LEU A 204 -7.29 8.63 -16.38
C LEU A 204 -6.20 7.84 -17.09
N LEU A 205 -6.44 7.39 -18.33
CA LEU A 205 -5.44 6.66 -19.11
C LEU A 205 -4.21 7.52 -19.39
N GLU A 206 -4.38 8.79 -19.73
CA GLU A 206 -3.28 9.72 -20.00
C GLU A 206 -2.45 9.99 -18.73
N SER A 207 -3.08 10.47 -17.67
CA SER A 207 -2.40 10.79 -16.40
C SER A 207 -1.80 9.55 -15.73
N GLY A 208 -2.53 8.43 -15.75
CA GLY A 208 -2.08 7.16 -15.19
C GLY A 208 -0.92 6.54 -15.96
N SER A 209 -0.90 6.62 -17.29
CA SER A 209 0.23 6.13 -18.09
C SER A 209 1.49 6.99 -17.89
N ALA A 210 1.34 8.31 -17.76
CA ALA A 210 2.46 9.20 -17.44
C ALA A 210 3.07 8.87 -16.06
N PHE A 211 2.22 8.63 -15.06
CA PHE A 211 2.66 8.22 -13.74
C PHE A 211 3.30 6.82 -13.76
N GLU A 212 2.69 5.84 -14.44
CA GLU A 212 3.20 4.47 -14.62
C GLU A 212 4.62 4.48 -15.20
N ALA A 213 4.85 5.27 -16.25
CA ALA A 213 6.15 5.40 -16.90
C ALA A 213 7.22 5.98 -15.96
N LEU A 214 6.89 7.02 -15.19
CA LEU A 214 7.82 7.62 -14.23
C LEU A 214 8.12 6.70 -13.05
N VAL A 215 7.13 5.94 -12.56
CA VAL A 215 7.35 4.94 -11.51
C VAL A 215 8.32 3.87 -11.99
N LYS A 216 8.19 3.44 -13.25
CA LYS A 216 9.13 2.50 -13.87
C LYS A 216 10.53 3.09 -13.96
N ALA A 217 10.68 4.31 -14.50
CA ALA A 217 11.98 4.97 -14.63
C ALA A 217 12.67 5.19 -13.26
N ALA A 218 11.92 5.59 -12.24
CA ALA A 218 12.45 5.75 -10.89
C ALA A 218 12.96 4.43 -10.30
N LYS A 219 12.22 3.32 -10.49
CA LYS A 219 12.64 1.98 -10.05
C LYS A 219 13.88 1.48 -10.79
N GLU A 220 13.96 1.72 -12.10
CA GLU A 220 15.12 1.36 -12.92
C GLU A 220 16.37 2.12 -12.48
N TRP A 221 16.23 3.41 -12.20
CA TRP A 221 17.33 4.20 -11.65
C TRP A 221 17.78 3.67 -10.28
N GLU A 222 16.87 3.36 -9.35
CA GLU A 222 17.24 2.76 -8.05
C GLU A 222 18.00 1.45 -8.21
N ALA A 223 17.59 0.61 -9.17
CA ALA A 223 18.25 -0.66 -9.44
C ALA A 223 19.68 -0.47 -9.96
N ALA A 224 19.92 0.56 -10.78
CA ALA A 224 21.25 0.92 -11.27
C ALA A 224 22.18 1.52 -10.19
N GLN A 225 21.65 1.91 -9.03
CA GLN A 225 22.44 2.42 -7.88
C GLN A 225 22.76 1.32 -6.85
N ARG A 226 22.55 0.04 -7.18
CA ARG A 226 22.79 -1.10 -6.26
C ARG A 226 24.16 -1.76 -6.40
N ASP A 227 25.05 -1.15 -7.18
CA ASP A 227 26.49 -1.44 -7.19
C ASP A 227 27.21 -0.71 -6.03
#